data_AF-A0A7W3VIR8-F1
#
_entry.id   AF-A0A7W3VIR8-F1
#
_cell.length_a   1.000
_cell.length_b   1.000
_cell.length_c   1.000
_cell.angle_alpha   90.00
_cell.angle_beta   90.00
_cell.angle_gamma   90.00
#
_symmetry.space_group_name_H-M   'P 1'
#
loop_
_entity.id
_entity.type
_entity.pdbx_description
1 polymer ?
#
loop_
_entity_poly.entity_id
_entity_poly.type
_entity_poly.pdbx_seq_one_letter_code
_entity_poly.pdbx_strand_id
1 'polypeptide(L)'
;MKTVHIKLFFPRNWYHARRLKLYHEGEQIAYIMHNDSLVLQLPQEATTLHWKLDYFRNSIELPKEETSYLILFMNVGEGIIQLYLKTLRRKCIQGKFVPQEEFENSTSATIYQSTQTWLPITKIDRPILYIGLLIGVISLLYSIYAQTDWSAILFLLGGGTIVSLLILIFEKNRVPMGDYKSRMWASVGCFILIILMIPRTDHIVQILVTILTVGFILRFLYHIRKLHVK
;
A
#
# COMPACT_ATOMS: atom_id res chain seq x y z
N MET A 1 12.99 15.77 -37.50
CA MET A 1 12.35 15.91 -36.17
C MET A 1 12.05 14.51 -35.65
N LYS A 2 12.17 14.29 -34.34
CA LYS A 2 11.97 12.98 -33.71
C LYS A 2 10.68 12.97 -32.91
N THR A 3 9.85 11.95 -33.11
CA THR A 3 8.53 11.84 -32.49
C THR A 3 8.54 10.76 -31.41
N VAL A 4 8.20 11.13 -30.18
CA VAL A 4 8.14 10.21 -29.05
C VAL A 4 6.71 10.14 -28.53
N HIS A 5 6.08 8.97 -28.67
CA HIS A 5 4.78 8.67 -28.07
C HIS A 5 5.01 8.19 -26.64
N ILE A 6 4.36 8.83 -25.68
CA ILE A 6 4.56 8.56 -24.26
C ILE A 6 3.23 8.18 -23.62
N LYS A 7 3.20 7.08 -22.87
CA LYS A 7 2.10 6.73 -21.96
C LYS A 7 2.62 6.64 -20.53
N LEU A 8 1.81 7.06 -19.56
CA LEU A 8 2.17 7.01 -18.14
C LEU A 8 1.18 6.19 -17.31
N PHE A 9 1.70 5.17 -16.64
CA PHE A 9 0.90 4.28 -15.79
C PHE A 9 1.46 4.19 -14.37
N PHE A 10 0.61 4.45 -13.37
CA PHE A 10 0.88 4.20 -11.96
C PHE A 10 0.06 3.02 -11.45
N PRO A 11 0.57 2.28 -10.46
CA PRO A 11 -0.18 1.19 -9.85
C PRO A 11 -1.28 1.75 -8.94
N ARG A 12 -2.40 1.03 -8.84
CA ARG A 12 -3.49 1.30 -7.87
C ARG A 12 -4.00 2.76 -7.90
N ASN A 13 -3.99 3.41 -9.07
CA ASN A 13 -4.35 4.82 -9.24
C ASN A 13 -3.53 5.80 -8.36
N TRP A 14 -2.32 5.41 -7.95
CA TRP A 14 -1.43 6.31 -7.22
C TRP A 14 -1.09 7.51 -8.09
N TYR A 15 -0.93 8.68 -7.45
CA TYR A 15 -0.56 9.91 -8.14
C TYR A 15 -1.52 10.30 -9.29
N HIS A 16 -2.78 9.81 -9.31
CA HIS A 16 -3.74 10.08 -10.39
C HIS A 16 -3.97 11.58 -10.64
N ALA A 17 -3.96 12.40 -9.60
CA ALA A 17 -4.13 13.85 -9.71
C ALA A 17 -2.83 14.61 -9.97
N ARG A 18 -1.68 13.93 -9.98
CA ARG A 18 -0.36 14.56 -10.10
C ARG A 18 0.13 14.52 -11.55
N ARG A 19 0.89 15.54 -11.91
CA ARG A 19 1.44 15.72 -13.27
C ARG A 19 2.92 15.39 -13.25
N LEU A 20 3.32 14.41 -14.04
CA LEU A 20 4.72 14.08 -14.26
C LEU A 20 5.28 15.06 -15.30
N LYS A 21 6.32 15.80 -14.92
CA LYS A 21 6.94 16.82 -15.77
C LYS A 21 8.03 16.18 -16.61
N LEU A 22 8.04 16.48 -17.91
CA LEU A 22 9.03 16.02 -18.88
C LEU A 22 9.99 17.18 -19.20
N TYR A 23 11.27 16.87 -19.29
CA TYR A 23 12.33 17.83 -19.53
C TYR A 23 13.28 17.35 -20.63
N HIS A 24 13.75 18.30 -21.44
CA HIS A 24 14.82 18.12 -22.41
C HIS A 24 15.82 19.26 -22.23
N GLU A 25 17.11 18.96 -22.14
CA GLU A 25 18.19 19.93 -21.89
C GLU A 25 17.97 20.86 -20.67
N GLY A 26 17.21 20.39 -19.68
CA GLY A 26 16.88 21.15 -18.47
C GLY A 26 15.62 22.01 -18.56
N GLU A 27 15.05 22.18 -19.75
CA GLU A 27 13.80 22.91 -19.96
C GLU A 27 12.59 21.98 -19.86
N GLN A 28 11.51 22.47 -19.24
CA GLN A 28 10.26 21.69 -19.13
C GLN A 28 9.49 21.77 -20.45
N ILE A 29 9.43 20.64 -21.16
CA ILE A 29 8.80 20.57 -22.48
C ILE A 29 7.32 20.20 -22.40
N ALA A 30 6.90 19.40 -21.42
CA ALA A 30 5.50 18.98 -21.27
C ALA A 30 5.22 18.38 -19.88
N TYR A 31 3.96 18.02 -19.67
CA TYR A 31 3.55 17.17 -18.57
C TYR A 31 2.61 16.06 -19.06
N ILE A 32 2.57 14.94 -18.34
CA ILE A 32 1.69 13.81 -18.61
C ILE A 32 1.03 13.35 -17.30
N MET A 33 -0.24 12.96 -17.38
CA MET A 33 -1.01 12.46 -16.24
C MET A 33 -1.12 10.94 -16.26
N HIS A 34 -1.62 10.36 -15.16
CA HIS A 34 -1.87 8.93 -15.11
C HIS A 34 -2.94 8.50 -16.13
N ASN A 35 -2.69 7.41 -16.86
CA ASN A 35 -3.55 6.87 -17.93
C ASN A 35 -3.73 7.83 -19.11
N ASP A 36 -2.80 8.78 -19.25
CA ASP A 36 -2.77 9.72 -20.36
C ASP A 36 -1.71 9.29 -21.39
N SER A 37 -1.85 9.83 -22.60
CA SER A 37 -0.91 9.63 -23.69
C SER A 37 -0.55 10.97 -24.33
N LEU A 38 0.73 11.20 -24.55
CA LEU A 38 1.26 12.42 -25.12
C LEU A 38 2.16 12.09 -26.32
N VAL A 39 2.13 12.96 -27.34
CA VAL A 39 3.10 12.92 -28.43
C VAL A 39 4.04 14.11 -28.27
N LEU A 40 5.34 13.85 -28.20
CA LEU A 40 6.38 14.85 -28.13
C LEU A 40 7.16 14.90 -29.44
N GLN A 41 7.40 16.11 -29.93
CA GLN A 41 8.33 16.37 -31.03
C GLN A 41 9.61 16.95 -30.44
N LEU A 42 10.72 16.25 -30.67
CA LEU A 42 12.04 16.62 -30.19
C LEU A 42 12.98 16.91 -31.38
N PRO A 43 14.05 17.69 -31.16
CA PRO A 43 15.13 17.83 -32.13
C PRO A 43 15.70 16.45 -32.52
N GLN A 44 16.19 16.32 -33.74
CA GLN A 44 16.71 15.04 -34.24
C GLN A 44 17.99 14.61 -33.48
N GLU A 45 18.70 15.58 -32.92
CA GLU A 45 19.90 15.40 -32.09
C GLU A 45 19.57 15.07 -30.62
N ALA A 46 18.29 15.01 -30.24
CA ALA A 46 17.90 14.75 -28.86
C ALA A 46 18.33 13.34 -28.41
N THR A 47 19.27 13.30 -27.47
CA THR A 47 19.87 12.08 -26.92
C THR A 47 19.17 11.59 -25.66
N THR A 48 18.62 12.50 -24.85
CA THR A 48 18.08 12.15 -23.52
C THR A 48 16.75 12.85 -23.24
N LEU A 49 15.90 12.13 -22.51
CA LEU A 49 14.65 12.63 -21.98
C LEU A 49 14.66 12.44 -20.46
N HIS A 50 14.36 13.52 -19.73
CA HIS A 50 14.31 13.51 -18.27
C HIS A 50 12.87 13.67 -17.79
N TRP A 51 12.56 13.12 -16.62
CA TRP A 51 11.27 13.35 -15.98
C TRP A 51 11.36 13.53 -14.48
N LYS A 52 10.38 14.25 -13.93
CA LYS A 52 10.28 14.55 -12.51
C LYS A 52 8.83 14.49 -12.02
N LEU A 53 8.64 13.83 -10.89
CA LEU A 53 7.41 13.85 -10.10
C LEU A 53 7.81 13.98 -8.62
N ASP A 54 7.56 15.13 -8.01
CA ASP A 54 7.97 15.44 -6.64
C ASP A 54 9.48 15.18 -6.42
N TYR A 55 9.83 14.14 -5.66
CA TYR A 55 11.20 13.72 -5.38
C TYR A 55 11.74 12.65 -6.36
N PHE A 56 10.88 12.06 -7.18
CA PHE A 56 11.26 11.10 -8.21
C PHE A 56 11.88 11.83 -9.39
N ARG A 57 13.08 11.42 -9.77
CA ARG A 57 13.80 11.96 -10.93
C ARG A 57 14.52 10.83 -11.63
N ASN A 58 14.30 10.73 -12.93
CA ASN A 58 14.99 9.75 -13.75
C ASN A 58 15.13 10.25 -15.19
N SER A 59 15.90 9.53 -15.98
CA SER A 59 16.16 9.83 -17.38
C SER A 59 16.32 8.55 -18.19
N ILE A 60 16.08 8.66 -19.48
CA ILE A 60 16.34 7.59 -20.44
C ILE A 60 17.03 8.16 -21.67
N GLU A 61 17.90 7.35 -22.26
CA GLU A 61 18.48 7.63 -23.56
C GLU A 61 17.45 7.33 -24.64
N LEU A 62 17.32 8.24 -25.61
CA LEU A 62 16.39 8.11 -26.71
C LEU A 62 17.04 7.27 -27.83
N PRO A 63 16.36 6.24 -28.37
CA PRO A 63 16.89 5.42 -29.46
C PRO A 63 17.08 6.25 -30.73
N LYS A 64 17.92 5.84 -31.68
CA LYS A 64 18.21 6.63 -32.91
C LYS A 64 17.04 6.72 -33.90
N GLU A 65 15.96 5.98 -33.65
CA GLU A 65 14.77 5.92 -34.51
C GLU A 65 14.03 7.26 -34.56
N GLU A 66 13.38 7.55 -35.69
CA GLU A 66 12.60 8.78 -35.87
C GLU A 66 11.32 8.79 -35.04
N THR A 67 10.68 7.62 -34.90
CA THR A 67 9.46 7.44 -34.10
C THR A 67 9.73 6.40 -33.02
N SER A 68 9.38 6.72 -31.77
CA SER A 68 9.60 5.80 -30.65
C SER A 68 8.41 5.80 -29.70
N TYR A 69 8.10 4.64 -29.13
CA TYR A 69 7.01 4.46 -28.19
C TYR A 69 7.57 4.15 -26.81
N LEU A 70 7.34 5.06 -25.86
CA LEU A 70 7.86 5.03 -24.51
C LEU A 70 6.73 4.84 -23.51
N ILE A 71 6.87 3.82 -22.67
CA ILE A 71 5.99 3.60 -21.53
C ILE A 71 6.72 4.00 -20.26
N LEU A 72 6.16 4.96 -19.53
CA LEU A 72 6.59 5.34 -18.20
C LEU A 72 5.75 4.60 -17.15
N PHE A 73 6.42 3.93 -16.22
CA PHE A 73 5.77 3.17 -15.15
C PHE A 73 6.59 3.20 -13.87
N MET A 74 5.97 2.84 -12.75
CA MET A 74 6.60 2.82 -11.45
C MET A 74 7.05 1.39 -11.11
N ASN A 75 8.36 1.17 -10.96
CA ASN A 75 8.90 -0.12 -10.56
C ASN A 75 8.72 -0.33 -9.06
N VAL A 76 7.65 -1.04 -8.73
CA VAL A 76 7.24 -1.31 -7.34
C VAL A 76 7.70 -2.66 -6.80
N GLY A 77 8.29 -3.52 -7.64
CA GLY A 77 8.70 -4.87 -7.26
C GLY A 77 7.53 -5.79 -6.89
N GLU A 78 7.87 -6.96 -6.37
CA GLU A 78 6.90 -8.00 -6.04
C GLU A 78 6.65 -8.02 -4.52
N GLY A 79 5.37 -7.90 -4.13
CA GLY A 79 4.94 -7.95 -2.74
C GLY A 79 4.75 -6.58 -2.07
N ILE A 80 3.95 -6.60 -0.99
CA ILE A 80 3.44 -5.39 -0.31
C ILE A 80 4.59 -4.58 0.33
N ILE A 81 5.60 -5.24 0.88
CA ILE A 81 6.73 -4.54 1.54
C ILE A 81 7.66 -3.91 0.49
N GLN A 82 7.89 -4.59 -0.65
CA GLN A 82 8.70 -4.03 -1.74
C GLN A 82 8.05 -2.81 -2.38
N LEU A 83 6.71 -2.80 -2.48
CA LEU A 83 5.93 -1.66 -2.98
C LEU A 83 6.30 -0.36 -2.24
N TYR A 84 6.37 -0.39 -0.90
CA TYR A 84 6.73 0.79 -0.10
C TYR A 84 8.24 1.06 -0.08
N LEU A 85 9.08 0.03 0.00
CA LEU A 85 10.54 0.22 0.01
C LEU A 85 11.09 0.77 -1.31
N LYS A 86 10.58 0.29 -2.44
CA LYS A 86 11.05 0.74 -3.76
C LYS A 86 10.51 2.12 -4.10
N THR A 87 9.33 2.49 -3.62
CA THR A 87 8.82 3.85 -3.79
C THR A 87 9.61 4.89 -3.01
N LEU A 88 10.36 4.51 -1.98
CA LEU A 88 11.32 5.43 -1.35
C LEU A 88 12.56 5.72 -2.21
N ARG A 89 12.79 4.97 -3.30
CA ARG A 89 13.94 5.18 -4.18
C ARG A 89 13.68 6.29 -5.19
N ARG A 90 14.63 7.22 -5.34
CA ARG A 90 14.54 8.35 -6.31
C ARG A 90 14.28 7.90 -7.76
N LYS A 91 14.77 6.72 -8.16
CA LYS A 91 14.63 6.13 -9.52
C LYS A 91 13.46 5.15 -9.66
N CYS A 92 12.37 5.34 -8.91
CA CYS A 92 11.23 4.44 -8.92
C CYS A 92 10.41 4.51 -10.22
N ILE A 93 10.31 5.68 -10.86
CA ILE A 93 9.67 5.83 -12.16
C ILE A 93 10.68 5.50 -13.26
N GLN A 94 10.40 4.46 -14.03
CA GLN A 94 11.24 3.92 -15.10
C GLN A 94 10.53 4.07 -16.45
N GLY A 95 11.32 4.12 -17.51
CA GLY A 95 10.84 4.12 -18.89
C GLY A 95 11.25 2.82 -19.59
N LYS A 96 10.37 2.28 -20.44
CA LYS A 96 10.66 1.17 -21.34
C LYS A 96 10.21 1.55 -22.75
N PHE A 97 11.08 1.40 -23.73
CA PHE A 97 10.71 1.47 -25.13
C PHE A 97 10.07 0.15 -25.57
N VAL A 98 8.99 0.26 -26.33
CA VAL A 98 8.19 -0.88 -26.76
C VAL A 98 7.81 -0.74 -28.23
N PRO A 99 7.46 -1.83 -28.93
CA PRO A 99 6.83 -1.75 -30.24
C PRO A 99 5.47 -1.03 -30.18
N GLN A 100 5.02 -0.49 -31.33
CA GLN A 100 3.74 0.20 -31.44
C GLN A 100 2.55 -0.65 -30.95
N GLU A 101 2.52 -1.93 -31.33
CA GLU A 101 1.45 -2.85 -30.93
C GLU A 101 1.37 -3.02 -29.41
N GLU A 102 2.52 -3.16 -28.74
CA GLU A 102 2.57 -3.23 -27.27
C GLU A 102 2.14 -1.89 -26.68
N PHE A 103 2.55 -0.76 -27.25
CA PHE A 103 2.16 0.57 -26.79
C PHE A 103 0.66 0.80 -26.85
N GLU A 104 0.00 0.46 -27.96
CA GLU A 104 -1.44 0.66 -28.15
C GLU A 104 -2.25 -0.19 -27.17
N ASN A 105 -1.88 -1.46 -27.01
CA ASN A 105 -2.54 -2.40 -26.10
C ASN A 105 -2.17 -2.23 -24.62
N SER A 106 -1.16 -1.40 -24.32
CA SER A 106 -0.73 -1.15 -22.95
C SER A 106 -1.78 -0.37 -22.17
N THR A 107 -2.16 -0.94 -21.02
CA THR A 107 -3.02 -0.35 -20.01
C THR A 107 -2.35 -0.49 -18.64
N SER A 108 -2.84 0.25 -17.64
CA SER A 108 -2.38 0.06 -16.25
C SER A 108 -2.54 -1.41 -15.80
N ALA A 109 -3.60 -2.08 -16.26
CA ALA A 109 -3.84 -3.48 -15.95
C ALA A 109 -2.76 -4.40 -16.55
N THR A 110 -2.35 -4.20 -17.81
CA THR A 110 -1.34 -5.07 -18.45
C THR A 110 0.06 -4.87 -17.87
N ILE A 111 0.42 -3.64 -17.49
CA ILE A 111 1.74 -3.34 -16.90
C ILE A 111 1.87 -3.88 -15.48
N TYR A 112 0.79 -3.81 -14.69
CA TYR A 112 0.79 -4.26 -13.29
C TYR A 112 0.09 -5.61 -13.09
N GLN A 113 -0.14 -6.37 -14.17
CA GLN A 113 -0.89 -7.64 -14.16
C GLN A 113 -0.22 -8.70 -13.26
N SER A 114 1.12 -8.73 -13.20
CA SER A 114 1.87 -9.62 -12.29
C SER A 114 1.89 -9.15 -10.84
N THR A 115 1.52 -7.90 -10.57
CA THR A 115 1.54 -7.28 -9.23
C THR A 115 0.15 -7.11 -8.62
N GLN A 116 -0.89 -7.18 -9.45
CA GLN A 116 -2.27 -7.33 -9.05
C GLN A 116 -2.60 -8.82 -8.96
N THR A 117 -1.99 -9.52 -8.00
CA THR A 117 -2.78 -10.56 -7.35
C THR A 117 -3.99 -9.83 -6.81
N TRP A 118 -5.16 -10.04 -7.42
CA TRP A 118 -6.44 -9.69 -6.83
C TRP A 118 -6.41 -10.35 -5.46
N LEU A 119 -5.99 -9.59 -4.45
CA LEU A 119 -5.75 -10.11 -3.12
C LEU A 119 -7.06 -10.77 -2.73
N PRO A 120 -7.07 -12.10 -2.50
CA PRO A 120 -8.30 -12.85 -2.40
C PRO A 120 -9.21 -12.14 -1.40
N ILE A 121 -10.38 -11.70 -1.88
CA ILE A 121 -11.32 -10.96 -1.04
C ILE A 121 -11.58 -11.83 0.18
N THR A 122 -11.11 -11.38 1.32
CA THR A 122 -11.10 -12.22 2.51
C THR A 122 -12.52 -12.32 3.03
N LYS A 123 -13.04 -13.54 3.16
CA LYS A 123 -14.26 -13.77 3.94
C LYS A 123 -13.91 -13.52 5.40
N ILE A 124 -14.23 -12.32 5.86
CA ILE A 124 -13.94 -11.85 7.22
C ILE A 124 -14.55 -12.82 8.25
N ASP A 125 -13.72 -13.41 9.12
CA ASP A 125 -14.17 -14.20 10.26
C ASP A 125 -14.73 -13.28 11.36
N ARG A 126 -16.02 -12.93 11.29
CA ARG A 126 -16.66 -12.02 12.26
C ARG A 126 -16.36 -12.35 13.74
N PRO A 127 -16.42 -13.62 14.18
CA PRO A 127 -15.98 -14.01 15.51
C PRO A 127 -14.60 -13.49 15.93
N ILE A 128 -13.61 -13.46 15.02
CA ILE A 128 -12.27 -12.96 15.38
C ILE A 128 -12.30 -11.47 15.67
N LEU A 129 -13.08 -10.72 14.89
CA LEU A 129 -13.24 -9.28 15.07
C LEU A 129 -13.97 -8.98 16.37
N TYR A 130 -14.97 -9.79 16.75
CA TYR A 130 -15.66 -9.63 18.04
C TYR A 130 -14.76 -9.90 19.24
N ILE A 131 -13.87 -10.91 19.17
CA ILE A 131 -12.87 -11.13 20.22
C ILE A 131 -11.93 -9.91 20.32
N GLY A 132 -11.44 -9.42 19.18
CA GLY A 132 -10.58 -8.23 19.17
C GLY A 132 -11.28 -6.97 19.71
N LEU A 133 -12.56 -6.77 19.36
CA LEU A 133 -13.37 -5.67 19.90
C LEU A 133 -13.56 -5.80 21.41
N LEU A 134 -13.82 -7.02 21.91
CA LEU A 134 -13.96 -7.26 23.34
C LEU A 134 -12.68 -6.91 24.10
N ILE A 135 -11.50 -7.29 23.57
CA ILE A 135 -10.21 -6.90 24.14
C ILE A 135 -10.07 -5.38 24.16
N GLY A 136 -10.38 -4.71 23.05
CA GLY A 136 -10.33 -3.25 22.94
C GLY A 136 -11.25 -2.56 23.96
N VAL A 137 -12.48 -3.03 24.13
CA VAL A 137 -13.45 -2.49 25.09
C VAL A 137 -12.99 -2.69 26.53
N ILE A 138 -12.52 -3.89 26.89
CA ILE A 138 -11.97 -4.15 28.23
C ILE A 138 -10.80 -3.20 28.52
N SER A 139 -9.90 -3.03 27.55
CA SER A 139 -8.72 -2.17 27.69
C SER A 139 -9.09 -0.70 27.83
N LEU A 140 -10.09 -0.23 27.07
CA LEU A 140 -10.60 1.13 27.14
C LEU A 140 -11.29 1.38 28.49
N LEU A 141 -12.15 0.48 28.95
CA LEU A 141 -12.80 0.59 30.26
C LEU A 141 -11.78 0.56 31.40
N TYR A 142 -10.80 -0.33 31.31
CA TYR A 142 -9.72 -0.41 32.29
C TYR A 142 -8.89 0.88 32.33
N SER A 143 -8.58 1.48 31.18
CA SER A 143 -7.84 2.75 31.11
C SER A 143 -8.55 3.91 31.82
N ILE A 144 -9.90 3.94 31.77
CA ILE A 144 -10.74 4.95 32.42
C ILE A 144 -10.83 4.68 33.93
N TYR A 145 -10.97 3.42 34.32
CA TYR A 145 -11.20 3.02 35.71
C TYR A 145 -9.93 3.03 36.55
N ALA A 146 -8.84 2.41 36.07
CA ALA A 146 -7.65 2.16 36.88
C ALA A 146 -6.71 3.37 36.99
N GLN A 147 -6.84 4.38 36.11
CA GLN A 147 -6.05 5.62 36.08
C GLN A 147 -4.55 5.42 36.40
N THR A 148 -3.92 4.45 35.74
CA THR A 148 -2.50 4.14 35.89
C THR A 148 -1.65 5.13 35.11
N ASP A 149 -0.33 5.13 35.34
CA ASP A 149 0.63 5.93 34.55
C ASP A 149 0.55 5.64 33.03
N TRP A 150 0.04 4.45 32.67
CA TRP A 150 -0.13 3.99 31.31
C TRP A 150 -1.55 4.19 30.75
N SER A 151 -2.48 4.77 31.53
CA SER A 151 -3.89 4.89 31.13
C SER A 151 -4.10 5.61 29.80
N ALA A 152 -3.35 6.69 29.53
CA ALA A 152 -3.47 7.38 28.24
C ALA A 152 -3.08 6.49 27.05
N ILE A 153 -2.05 5.65 27.22
CA ILE A 153 -1.57 4.73 26.18
C ILE A 153 -2.52 3.54 26.05
N LEU A 154 -3.02 2.99 27.15
CA LEU A 154 -4.04 1.94 27.15
C LEU A 154 -5.34 2.41 26.47
N PHE A 155 -5.74 3.66 26.71
CA PHE A 155 -6.88 4.28 26.04
C PHE A 155 -6.65 4.38 24.52
N LEU A 156 -5.46 4.84 24.11
CA LEU A 156 -5.09 4.95 22.70
C LEU A 156 -5.07 3.59 22.00
N LEU A 157 -4.43 2.58 22.61
CA LEU A 157 -4.33 1.24 22.06
C LEU A 157 -5.70 0.54 22.01
N GLY A 158 -6.50 0.65 23.06
CA GLY A 158 -7.86 0.11 23.12
C GLY A 158 -8.80 0.80 22.13
N GLY A 159 -8.84 2.13 22.13
CA GLY A 159 -9.68 2.91 21.21
C GLY A 159 -9.26 2.74 19.75
N GLY A 160 -7.97 2.78 19.46
CA GLY A 160 -7.42 2.60 18.11
C GLY A 160 -7.72 1.21 17.55
N THR A 161 -7.61 0.16 18.36
CA THR A 161 -7.99 -1.20 17.93
C THR A 161 -9.50 -1.31 17.70
N ILE A 162 -10.35 -0.70 18.54
CA ILE A 162 -11.81 -0.67 18.33
C ILE A 162 -12.14 -0.04 16.97
N VAL A 163 -11.63 1.17 16.70
CA VAL A 163 -11.90 1.88 15.43
C VAL A 163 -11.41 1.07 14.24
N SER A 164 -10.20 0.54 14.30
CA SER A 164 -9.61 -0.28 13.23
C SER A 164 -10.45 -1.52 12.90
N LEU A 165 -10.94 -2.22 13.93
CA LEU A 165 -11.76 -3.42 13.78
C LEU A 165 -13.20 -3.10 13.34
N LEU A 166 -13.79 -1.99 13.81
CA LEU A 166 -15.10 -1.53 13.34
C LEU A 166 -15.08 -1.20 11.85
N ILE A 167 -14.04 -0.52 11.36
CA ILE A 167 -13.86 -0.26 9.93
C ILE A 167 -13.90 -1.57 9.14
N LEU A 168 -13.21 -2.63 9.62
CA LEU A 168 -13.24 -3.94 8.97
C LEU A 168 -14.64 -4.58 8.95
N ILE A 169 -15.44 -4.40 10.02
CA ILE A 169 -16.81 -4.90 10.08
C ILE A 169 -17.70 -4.16 9.07
N PHE A 170 -17.59 -2.84 8.99
CA PHE A 170 -18.41 -2.02 8.10
C PHE A 170 -18.03 -2.18 6.62
N GLU A 171 -16.75 -2.39 6.31
CA GLU A 171 -16.26 -2.56 4.94
C GLU A 171 -16.56 -3.95 4.34
N LYS A 172 -17.20 -4.87 5.09
CA LYS A 172 -17.89 -6.12 4.68
C LYS A 172 -17.45 -6.67 3.30
N ASN A 173 -16.20 -7.14 3.21
CA ASN A 173 -15.58 -7.79 2.04
C ASN A 173 -15.02 -6.86 0.94
N ARG A 174 -14.79 -5.57 1.19
CA ARG A 174 -14.03 -4.70 0.27
C ARG A 174 -12.56 -4.56 0.65
N VAL A 175 -12.11 -5.31 1.65
CA VAL A 175 -10.76 -5.18 2.21
C VAL A 175 -9.80 -6.15 1.52
N PRO A 176 -8.71 -5.66 0.93
CA PRO A 176 -7.66 -6.51 0.39
C PRO A 176 -7.05 -7.41 1.49
N MET A 177 -6.76 -8.67 1.19
CA MET A 177 -6.14 -9.64 2.13
C MET A 177 -4.85 -9.12 2.78
N GLY A 178 -4.06 -8.33 2.05
CA GLY A 178 -2.86 -7.68 2.57
C GLY A 178 -3.17 -6.71 3.71
N ASP A 179 -4.18 -5.84 3.51
CA ASP A 179 -4.60 -4.85 4.49
C ASP A 179 -5.28 -5.53 5.69
N TYR A 180 -6.06 -6.59 5.45
CA TYR A 180 -6.60 -7.43 6.51
C TYR A 180 -5.49 -8.04 7.38
N LYS A 181 -4.49 -8.72 6.78
CA LYS A 181 -3.36 -9.30 7.52
C LYS A 181 -2.61 -8.24 8.31
N SER A 182 -2.32 -7.08 7.70
CA SER A 182 -1.61 -5.99 8.35
C SER A 182 -2.37 -5.45 9.57
N ARG A 183 -3.68 -5.20 9.43
CA ARG A 183 -4.53 -4.73 10.54
C ARG A 183 -4.65 -5.75 11.67
N MET A 184 -4.75 -7.04 11.34
CA MET A 184 -4.77 -8.11 12.35
C MET A 184 -3.43 -8.20 13.10
N TRP A 185 -2.29 -8.16 12.40
CA TRP A 185 -0.96 -8.14 13.05
C TRP A 185 -0.73 -6.89 13.91
N ALA A 186 -1.19 -5.72 13.45
CA ALA A 186 -1.16 -4.50 14.25
C ALA A 186 -2.00 -4.65 15.53
N SER A 187 -3.17 -5.30 15.44
CA SER A 187 -4.02 -5.59 16.60
C SER A 187 -3.33 -6.55 17.58
N VAL A 188 -2.66 -7.60 17.08
CA VAL A 188 -1.84 -8.50 17.91
C VAL A 188 -0.77 -7.73 18.68
N GLY A 189 -0.02 -6.85 17.99
CA GLY A 189 0.98 -6.00 18.62
C GLY A 189 0.39 -5.10 19.71
N CYS A 190 -0.76 -4.48 19.45
CA CYS A 190 -1.47 -3.67 20.43
C CYS A 190 -1.89 -4.49 21.66
N PHE A 191 -2.42 -5.69 21.47
CA PHE A 191 -2.87 -6.55 22.58
C PHE A 191 -1.71 -7.01 23.46
N ILE A 192 -0.56 -7.35 22.86
CA ILE A 192 0.65 -7.69 23.61
C ILE A 192 1.11 -6.48 24.45
N LEU A 193 1.14 -5.28 23.87
CA LEU A 193 1.50 -4.06 24.60
C LEU A 193 0.52 -3.76 25.74
N ILE A 194 -0.78 -3.94 25.52
CA ILE A 194 -1.81 -3.79 26.56
C ILE A 194 -1.53 -4.72 27.74
N ILE A 195 -1.22 -6.00 27.49
CA ILE A 195 -0.92 -6.98 28.57
C ILE A 195 0.30 -6.54 29.39
N LEU A 196 1.32 -5.97 28.74
CA LEU A 196 2.54 -5.49 29.41
C LEU A 196 2.30 -4.22 30.22
N MET A 197 1.35 -3.39 29.80
CA MET A 197 1.04 -2.11 30.44
C MET A 197 0.02 -2.20 31.58
N ILE A 198 -0.74 -3.29 31.67
CA ILE A 198 -1.58 -3.56 32.84
C ILE A 198 -0.64 -3.88 34.03
N PRO A 199 -0.68 -3.10 35.13
CA PRO A 199 0.05 -3.38 36.35
C PRO A 199 -0.14 -4.81 36.83
N ARG A 200 0.94 -5.42 37.31
CA ARG A 200 0.90 -6.79 37.81
C ARG A 200 -0.05 -6.97 38.98
N THR A 201 -0.39 -5.92 39.73
CA THR A 201 -1.36 -5.98 40.83
C THR A 201 -2.76 -6.38 40.36
N ASP A 202 -3.14 -6.05 39.12
CA ASP A 202 -4.46 -6.35 38.56
C ASP A 202 -4.49 -7.67 37.79
N HIS A 203 -4.11 -8.75 38.48
CA HIS A 203 -3.96 -10.09 37.91
C HIS A 203 -5.21 -10.58 37.15
N ILE A 204 -6.42 -10.27 37.63
CA ILE A 204 -7.68 -10.73 37.00
C ILE A 204 -7.82 -10.16 35.59
N VAL A 205 -7.62 -8.85 35.43
CA VAL A 205 -7.73 -8.18 34.13
C VAL A 205 -6.60 -8.65 33.21
N GLN A 206 -5.38 -8.76 33.74
CA GLN A 206 -4.23 -9.22 32.98
C GLN A 206 -4.41 -10.65 32.45
N ILE A 207 -4.89 -11.59 33.27
CA ILE A 207 -5.16 -12.98 32.87
C ILE A 207 -6.27 -13.02 31.83
N LEU A 208 -7.37 -12.28 32.03
CA LEU A 208 -8.49 -12.22 31.10
C LEU A 208 -8.05 -11.74 29.71
N VAL A 209 -7.34 -10.60 29.66
CA VAL A 209 -6.83 -10.03 28.41
C VAL A 209 -5.83 -10.99 27.74
N THR A 210 -5.01 -11.69 28.53
CA THR A 210 -4.07 -12.68 28.01
C THR A 210 -4.78 -13.86 27.34
N ILE A 211 -5.79 -14.44 28.00
CA ILE A 211 -6.57 -15.56 27.43
C ILE A 211 -7.26 -15.14 26.14
N LEU A 212 -7.89 -13.96 26.13
CA LEU A 212 -8.55 -13.44 24.93
C LEU A 212 -7.56 -13.19 23.79
N THR A 213 -6.38 -12.67 24.11
CA THR A 213 -5.31 -12.41 23.12
C THR A 213 -4.77 -13.71 22.52
N VAL A 214 -4.53 -14.73 23.34
CA VAL A 214 -4.14 -16.06 22.86
C VAL A 214 -5.22 -16.65 21.95
N GLY A 215 -6.50 -16.56 22.36
CA GLY A 215 -7.63 -17.01 21.55
C GLY A 215 -7.73 -16.26 20.21
N PHE A 216 -7.51 -14.95 20.21
CA PHE A 216 -7.45 -14.13 19.01
C PHE A 216 -6.33 -14.58 18.07
N ILE A 217 -5.10 -14.76 18.58
CA ILE A 217 -3.94 -15.18 17.79
C ILE A 217 -4.15 -16.57 17.19
N LEU A 218 -4.59 -17.54 17.98
CA LEU A 218 -4.82 -18.90 17.50
C LEU A 218 -5.88 -18.93 16.38
N ARG A 219 -6.98 -18.20 16.57
CA ARG A 219 -8.04 -18.10 15.56
C ARG A 219 -7.56 -17.37 14.31
N PHE A 220 -6.73 -16.34 14.47
CA PHE A 220 -6.13 -15.60 13.36
C PHE A 220 -5.24 -16.48 12.50
N LEU A 221 -4.34 -17.22 13.15
CA LEU A 221 -3.43 -18.16 12.47
C LEU A 221 -4.20 -19.27 11.76
N TYR A 222 -5.22 -19.83 12.41
CA TYR A 222 -6.11 -20.82 11.80
C TYR A 222 -6.82 -20.26 10.56
N HIS A 223 -7.38 -19.06 10.66
CA HIS A 223 -8.08 -18.40 9.56
C HIS A 223 -7.15 -18.08 8.39
N ILE A 224 -5.96 -17.54 8.66
CA ILE A 224 -4.94 -17.30 7.63
C ILE A 224 -4.53 -18.59 6.93
N ARG A 225 -4.32 -19.68 7.68
CA ARG A 225 -3.93 -20.97 7.09
C ARG A 225 -5.02 -21.49 6.17
N LYS A 226 -6.29 -21.42 6.58
CA LYS A 226 -7.44 -21.80 5.75
C LYS A 226 -7.55 -20.99 4.46
N LEU A 227 -7.08 -19.74 4.46
CA LEU A 227 -7.10 -18.87 3.29
C LEU A 227 -5.93 -19.09 2.31
N HIS A 228 -4.85 -19.78 2.71
CA HIS A 228 -3.75 -20.14 1.79
C HIS A 228 -3.96 -21.49 1.09
N VAL A 229 -4.92 -22.29 1.55
CA VAL A 229 -5.23 -23.64 1.02
C VAL A 229 -6.29 -23.59 -0.11
N LYS A 230 -6.65 -22.38 -0.56
CA LYS A 230 -7.54 -22.13 -1.70
C LYS A 230 -6.82 -21.31 -2.75
#